data_AF-A0A8D1F6Z2-F1
#
_entry.id   AF-A0A8D1F6Z2-F1
#
_cell.length_a   1.000
_cell.length_b   1.000
_cell.length_c   1.000
_cell.angle_alpha   90.00
_cell.angle_beta   90.00
_cell.angle_gamma   90.00
#
_symmetry.space_group_name_H-M   'P 1'
#
loop_
_entity.id
_entity.type
_entity.pdbx_description
1 polymer ?
#
loop_
_entity_poly.entity_id
_entity_poly.type
_entity_poly.pdbx_seq_one_letter_code
_entity_poly.pdbx_strand_id
1 'polypeptide(L)'
;MAVARKIKTLLTVNILVFVGIILFSVYCRLQDRSEGLVQIVRSADRRVRSRHAKVGALAEREAILQRLDHLEEVVYNQLNGLAKPIGLVEGPGGLGQGGMAATLRDDSQETESKYEEYGYNAQLSDRISLDRTIPDYRPKKCRQMTYSDDLPQISVVFIFVNEALSVILRSVHSVVNHTPSQLLKEVILVDDNSDNVELKLNLDQYVSKRYPGLVKIVRNGRREGLIRARLQGWKAATAPVVGFFDAHVEFSTGWGKSGLTSHREDVQELVVPQRYWGPTQAVLSALKSRVRGQLTRCLLPARTPAMIGCSFVVDREYFGDIGLLDPGMEVYGGENIELGMRVSVTVGPRPPRWGCIILPAIVPSCSPSFPCHSLHPRGSSWFQMHGDMMESSGRLLVVSQGL
;
A
#
# COMPACT_ATOMS: atom_id res chain seq x y z
N MET A 1 74.41 49.04 -72.45
CA MET A 1 74.45 49.25 -70.97
C MET A 1 73.10 49.62 -70.30
N ALA A 2 71.98 49.75 -71.04
CA ALA A 2 70.67 50.08 -70.46
C ALA A 2 69.81 48.86 -70.06
N VAL A 3 69.94 47.73 -70.79
CA VAL A 3 69.13 46.51 -70.57
C VAL A 3 69.56 45.76 -69.30
N ALA A 4 70.87 45.67 -69.03
CA ALA A 4 71.40 45.01 -67.82
C ALA A 4 71.00 45.73 -66.51
N ARG A 5 70.79 47.06 -66.55
CA ARG A 5 70.30 47.81 -65.39
C ARG A 5 68.84 47.46 -65.10
N LYS A 6 67.98 47.40 -66.12
CA LYS A 6 66.55 47.03 -65.95
C LYS A 6 66.35 45.62 -65.40
N ILE A 7 67.18 44.65 -65.81
CA ILE A 7 67.10 43.27 -65.31
C ILE A 7 67.52 43.20 -63.84
N LYS A 8 68.58 43.92 -63.43
CA LYS A 8 68.99 43.99 -62.03
C LYS A 8 67.92 44.62 -61.14
N THR A 9 67.23 45.66 -61.60
CA THR A 9 66.13 46.29 -60.84
C THR A 9 64.93 45.34 -60.72
N LEU A 10 64.58 44.62 -61.79
CA LEU A 10 63.46 43.69 -61.75
C LEU A 10 63.72 42.50 -60.80
N LEU A 11 64.96 42.01 -60.78
CA LEU A 11 65.39 40.93 -59.87
C LEU A 11 65.39 41.38 -58.40
N THR A 12 65.84 42.61 -58.11
CA THR A 12 65.81 43.14 -56.73
C THR A 12 64.39 43.38 -56.23
N VAL A 13 63.50 43.87 -57.09
CA VAL A 13 62.08 44.06 -56.72
C VAL A 13 61.41 42.71 -56.46
N ASN A 14 61.63 41.70 -57.30
CA ASN A 14 61.06 40.36 -57.09
C ASN A 14 61.57 39.69 -55.79
N ILE A 15 62.85 39.87 -55.44
CA ILE A 15 63.41 39.35 -54.18
C ILE A 15 62.77 40.03 -52.98
N LEU A 16 62.60 41.37 -53.00
CA LEU A 16 61.97 42.11 -51.91
C LEU A 16 60.50 41.70 -51.70
N VAL A 17 59.74 41.48 -52.78
CA VAL A 17 58.36 40.99 -52.70
C VAL A 17 58.32 39.60 -52.09
N PHE A 18 59.23 38.71 -52.48
CA PHE A 18 59.26 37.33 -51.95
C PHE A 18 59.61 37.30 -50.46
N VAL A 19 60.58 38.11 -50.01
CA VAL A 19 60.92 38.26 -48.59
C VAL A 19 59.73 38.83 -47.80
N GLY A 20 59.01 39.80 -48.36
CA GLY A 20 57.79 40.35 -47.75
C GLY A 20 56.69 39.30 -47.54
N ILE A 21 56.46 38.42 -48.52
CA ILE A 21 55.47 37.34 -48.43
C ILE A 21 55.86 36.31 -47.36
N ILE A 22 57.15 35.94 -47.27
CA ILE A 22 57.65 35.00 -46.26
C ILE A 22 57.47 35.59 -44.85
N LEU A 23 57.85 36.85 -44.64
CA LEU A 23 57.70 37.53 -43.35
C LEU A 23 56.24 37.67 -42.94
N PHE A 24 55.34 37.98 -43.89
CA PHE A 24 53.89 38.04 -43.64
C PHE A 24 53.32 36.66 -43.28
N SER A 25 53.75 35.59 -43.96
CA SER A 25 53.30 34.23 -43.66
C SER A 25 53.78 33.74 -42.29
N VAL A 26 54.98 34.14 -41.84
CA VAL A 26 55.48 33.87 -40.49
C VAL A 26 54.71 34.68 -39.43
N TYR A 27 54.41 35.96 -39.71
CA TYR A 27 53.60 36.81 -38.84
C TYR A 27 52.18 36.24 -38.64
N CYS A 28 51.50 35.83 -39.72
CA CYS A 28 50.19 35.20 -39.65
C CYS A 28 50.21 33.89 -38.84
N ARG A 29 51.25 33.06 -38.97
CA ARG A 29 51.37 31.81 -38.19
C ARG A 29 51.63 32.04 -36.70
N LEU A 30 52.26 33.16 -36.32
CA LEU A 30 52.46 33.53 -34.92
C LEU A 30 51.18 34.08 -34.29
N GLN A 31 50.35 34.80 -35.05
CA GLN A 31 49.07 35.32 -34.58
C GLN A 31 48.05 34.20 -34.27
N ASP A 32 47.97 33.18 -35.13
CA ASP A 32 46.99 32.08 -35.04
C ASP A 32 47.20 31.15 -33.81
N ARG A 33 48.44 31.08 -33.31
CA ARG A 33 48.75 30.37 -32.04
C ARG A 33 48.25 31.09 -30.79
N SER A 34 47.95 32.39 -30.86
CA SER A 34 47.53 33.18 -29.70
C SER A 34 46.01 33.15 -29.46
N GLU A 35 45.19 32.99 -30.50
CA GLU A 35 43.72 32.99 -30.37
C GLU A 35 43.15 31.62 -29.95
N GLY A 36 43.80 30.52 -30.31
CA GLY A 36 43.35 29.16 -29.95
C GLY A 36 43.40 28.84 -28.45
N LEU A 37 44.36 29.42 -27.71
CA LEU A 37 44.52 29.14 -26.27
C LEU A 37 43.48 29.88 -25.42
N VAL A 38 43.01 31.06 -25.87
CA VAL A 38 42.08 31.91 -25.11
C VAL A 38 40.63 31.44 -25.20
N GLN A 39 40.23 30.81 -26.32
CA GLN A 39 38.87 30.24 -26.45
C GLN A 39 38.68 28.92 -25.68
N ILE A 40 39.72 28.08 -25.57
CA ILE A 40 39.64 26.82 -24.82
C ILE A 40 39.43 27.08 -23.32
N VAL A 41 40.13 28.07 -22.76
CA VAL A 41 40.01 28.44 -21.34
C VAL A 41 38.63 29.05 -21.02
N ARG A 42 38.07 29.92 -21.87
CA ARG A 42 36.73 30.51 -21.67
C ARG A 42 35.57 29.51 -21.82
N SER A 43 35.74 28.49 -22.67
CA SER A 43 34.75 27.44 -22.91
C SER A 43 34.71 26.40 -21.80
N ALA A 44 35.89 26.09 -21.23
CA ALA A 44 36.01 25.24 -20.05
C ALA A 44 35.37 25.91 -18.83
N ASP A 45 35.63 27.20 -18.61
CA ASP A 45 35.12 27.94 -17.44
C ASP A 45 33.59 28.09 -17.45
N ARG A 46 32.96 28.32 -18.62
CA ARG A 46 31.48 28.34 -18.73
C ARG A 46 30.84 26.97 -18.49
N ARG A 47 31.45 25.86 -18.95
CA ARG A 47 30.95 24.51 -18.66
C ARG A 47 31.15 24.13 -17.19
N VAL A 48 32.24 24.58 -16.57
CA VAL A 48 32.52 24.35 -15.15
C VAL A 48 31.55 25.15 -14.27
N ARG A 49 31.22 26.41 -14.60
CA ARG A 49 30.20 27.20 -13.89
C ARG A 49 28.78 26.65 -14.05
N SER A 50 28.40 26.22 -15.25
CA SER A 50 27.09 25.58 -15.49
C SER A 50 26.96 24.23 -14.78
N ARG A 51 28.03 23.42 -14.76
CA ARG A 51 28.08 22.18 -13.97
C ARG A 51 28.05 22.47 -12.47
N HIS A 52 28.78 23.47 -11.96
CA HIS A 52 28.74 23.84 -10.54
C HIS A 52 27.37 24.38 -10.11
N ALA A 53 26.68 25.17 -10.94
CA ALA A 53 25.32 25.63 -10.64
C ALA A 53 24.30 24.47 -10.62
N LYS A 54 24.44 23.50 -11.53
CA LYS A 54 23.56 22.32 -11.59
C LYS A 54 23.87 21.29 -10.50
N VAL A 55 25.14 21.13 -10.14
CA VAL A 55 25.60 20.32 -9.00
C VAL A 55 25.20 20.99 -7.68
N GLY A 56 25.26 22.32 -7.58
CA GLY A 56 24.76 23.08 -6.43
C GLY A 56 23.26 22.87 -6.21
N ALA A 57 22.44 22.98 -7.26
CA ALA A 57 21.00 22.74 -7.17
C ALA A 57 20.63 21.27 -6.89
N LEU A 58 21.41 20.30 -7.39
CA LEU A 58 21.24 18.88 -7.06
C LEU A 58 21.66 18.57 -5.62
N ALA A 59 22.80 19.11 -5.17
CA ALA A 59 23.30 18.94 -3.81
C ALA A 59 22.40 19.65 -2.79
N GLU A 60 21.80 20.78 -3.14
CA GLU A 60 20.81 21.47 -2.31
C GLU A 60 19.51 20.66 -2.23
N ARG A 61 19.05 20.07 -3.34
CA ARG A 61 17.91 19.14 -3.34
C ARG A 61 18.19 17.87 -2.54
N GLU A 62 19.37 17.28 -2.67
CA GLU A 62 19.80 16.12 -1.88
C GLU A 62 19.96 16.47 -0.40
N ALA A 63 20.48 17.65 -0.06
CA ALA A 63 20.58 18.10 1.33
C ALA A 63 19.21 18.39 1.95
N ILE A 64 18.26 18.91 1.16
CA ILE A 64 16.86 19.06 1.57
C ILE A 64 16.24 17.68 1.79
N LEU A 65 16.41 16.73 0.86
CA LEU A 65 15.91 15.36 1.00
C LEU A 65 16.54 14.65 2.19
N GLN A 66 17.85 14.78 2.43
CA GLN A 66 18.54 14.22 3.59
C GLN A 66 18.07 14.86 4.91
N ARG A 67 17.76 16.16 4.91
CA ARG A 67 17.17 16.82 6.09
C ARG A 67 15.74 16.39 6.33
N LEU A 68 14.95 16.16 5.27
CA LEU A 68 13.61 15.60 5.35
C LEU A 68 13.64 14.15 5.84
N ASP A 69 14.55 13.33 5.32
CA ASP A 69 14.77 11.94 5.73
C ASP A 69 15.26 11.87 7.19
N HIS A 70 16.15 12.78 7.60
CA HIS A 70 16.59 12.88 8.99
C HIS A 70 15.50 13.42 9.92
N LEU A 71 14.67 14.37 9.47
CA LEU A 71 13.49 14.81 10.23
C LEU A 71 12.45 13.69 10.33
N GLU A 72 12.23 12.95 9.25
CA GLU A 72 11.39 11.77 9.22
C GLU A 72 11.94 10.72 10.19
N GLU A 73 13.25 10.47 10.21
CA GLU A 73 13.92 9.55 11.14
C GLU A 73 13.88 10.03 12.60
N VAL A 74 14.02 11.33 12.87
CA VAL A 74 13.93 11.90 14.23
C VAL A 74 12.48 11.85 14.73
N VAL A 75 11.51 12.15 13.88
CA VAL A 75 10.07 11.98 14.17
C VAL A 75 9.73 10.51 14.32
N TYR A 76 10.29 9.65 13.48
CA TYR A 76 10.17 8.19 13.53
C TYR A 76 10.71 7.66 14.86
N ASN A 77 11.86 8.12 15.32
CA ASN A 77 12.49 7.72 16.58
C ASN A 77 11.83 8.33 17.83
N GLN A 78 11.18 9.49 17.72
CA GLN A 78 10.39 10.06 18.83
C GLN A 78 9.00 9.42 18.95
N LEU A 79 8.45 8.89 17.86
CA LEU A 79 7.17 8.20 17.84
C LEU A 79 7.29 6.67 17.98
N ASN A 80 8.42 6.08 17.55
CA ASN A 80 8.67 4.65 17.68
C ASN A 80 9.18 4.31 19.08
N GLY A 81 8.50 3.35 19.68
CA GLY A 81 8.63 3.04 21.09
C GLY A 81 7.31 3.15 21.85
N LEU A 82 6.20 3.49 21.18
CA LEU A 82 4.87 3.28 21.76
C LEU A 82 4.47 1.80 21.74
N ALA A 83 4.91 1.05 20.73
CA ALA A 83 4.69 -0.39 20.63
C ALA A 83 5.54 -1.22 21.60
N LYS A 84 6.77 -0.76 21.88
CA LYS A 84 7.73 -1.53 22.69
C LYS A 84 7.23 -1.81 24.13
N PRO A 85 6.65 -0.85 24.87
CA PRO A 85 6.05 -1.09 26.19
C PRO A 85 4.90 -2.10 26.18
N ILE A 86 4.17 -2.20 25.07
CA ILE A 86 3.06 -3.16 24.88
C ILE A 86 3.54 -4.47 24.22
N GLY A 87 4.86 -4.69 24.14
CA GLY A 87 5.45 -5.95 23.64
C GLY A 87 5.45 -6.10 22.12
N LEU A 88 5.16 -5.03 21.38
CA LEU A 88 5.04 -5.04 19.92
C LEU A 88 6.25 -4.42 19.22
N VAL A 89 6.44 -4.77 17.95
CA VAL A 89 7.56 -4.32 17.11
C VAL A 89 7.07 -3.26 16.10
N GLU A 90 7.73 -2.12 16.08
CA GLU A 90 7.62 -1.07 15.04
C GLU A 90 8.94 -1.00 14.28
N GLY A 91 8.93 -0.54 13.03
CA GLY A 91 10.17 -0.54 12.23
C GLY A 91 9.99 -1.12 10.83
N PRO A 92 10.69 -0.62 9.80
CA PRO A 92 10.90 -1.41 8.61
C PRO A 92 11.76 -2.65 8.95
N GLY A 93 11.42 -3.81 8.37
CA GLY A 93 12.22 -5.02 8.49
C GLY A 93 11.71 -6.02 9.53
N GLY A 94 12.59 -6.94 9.93
CA GLY A 94 12.27 -8.02 10.87
C GLY A 94 11.56 -9.22 10.25
N LEU A 95 10.95 -10.03 11.11
CA LEU A 95 10.18 -11.20 10.69
C LEU A 95 9.01 -10.78 9.82
N GLY A 96 8.75 -11.55 8.75
CA GLY A 96 7.60 -11.32 7.88
C GLY A 96 7.71 -10.12 6.94
N GLN A 97 8.87 -9.45 6.87
CA GLN A 97 9.10 -8.34 5.96
C GLN A 97 8.93 -8.76 4.50
N GLY A 98 8.30 -7.91 3.68
CA GLY A 98 7.99 -8.22 2.29
C GLY A 98 6.99 -9.36 2.13
N GLY A 99 6.18 -9.63 3.16
CA GLY A 99 5.23 -10.75 3.18
C GLY A 99 5.89 -12.14 3.14
N MET A 100 7.15 -12.26 3.57
CA MET A 100 7.83 -13.56 3.65
C MET A 100 7.26 -14.40 4.81
N ALA A 101 7.29 -15.72 4.66
CA ALA A 101 6.94 -16.62 5.76
C ALA A 101 7.92 -16.44 6.94
N ALA A 102 7.39 -16.50 8.15
CA ALA A 102 8.15 -16.45 9.38
C ALA A 102 7.74 -17.59 10.31
N THR A 103 8.67 -18.04 11.16
CA THR A 103 8.44 -19.05 12.18
C THR A 103 9.17 -18.65 13.46
N LEU A 104 8.59 -18.97 14.61
CA LEU A 104 9.26 -18.86 15.91
C LEU A 104 10.07 -20.15 16.15
N ARG A 105 11.18 -20.05 16.88
CA ARG A 105 11.95 -21.21 17.33
C ARG A 105 11.46 -21.58 18.73
N ASP A 106 10.72 -22.68 18.83
CA ASP A 106 10.20 -23.37 20.03
C ASP A 106 9.92 -22.52 21.28
N ASP A 107 8.65 -22.09 21.44
CA ASP A 107 8.01 -21.75 22.72
C ASP A 107 6.64 -22.46 22.77
N SER A 108 6.64 -23.79 22.92
CA SER A 108 5.48 -24.64 22.58
C SER A 108 4.22 -24.40 23.42
N GLN A 109 4.34 -24.14 24.73
CA GLN A 109 3.17 -24.05 25.61
C GLN A 109 2.37 -22.75 25.47
N GLU A 110 3.04 -21.59 25.37
CA GLU A 110 2.31 -20.33 25.17
C GLU A 110 1.82 -20.17 23.72
N THR A 111 2.51 -20.78 22.74
CA THR A 111 2.09 -20.79 21.33
C THR A 111 0.74 -21.49 21.16
N GLU A 112 0.56 -22.64 21.82
CA GLU A 112 -0.66 -23.45 21.73
C GLU A 112 -1.85 -22.72 22.35
N SER A 113 -1.69 -22.13 23.55
CA SER A 113 -2.74 -21.37 24.24
C SER A 113 -3.26 -20.17 23.43
N LYS A 114 -2.36 -19.35 22.85
CA LYS A 114 -2.78 -18.21 22.02
C LYS A 114 -3.38 -18.64 20.68
N TYR A 115 -2.94 -19.77 20.12
CA TYR A 115 -3.54 -20.29 18.89
C TYR A 115 -4.98 -20.74 19.11
N GLU A 116 -5.27 -21.40 20.24
CA GLU A 116 -6.64 -21.80 20.62
C GLU A 116 -7.58 -20.60 20.79
N GLU A 117 -7.07 -19.47 21.28
CA GLU A 117 -7.84 -18.25 21.54
C GLU A 117 -8.24 -17.52 20.24
N TYR A 118 -7.28 -17.28 19.34
CA TYR A 118 -7.50 -16.45 18.15
C TYR A 118 -7.76 -17.25 16.87
N GLY A 119 -7.46 -18.55 16.86
CA GLY A 119 -7.50 -19.41 15.66
C GLY A 119 -6.35 -19.16 14.69
N TYR A 120 -5.32 -18.41 15.10
CA TYR A 120 -4.09 -18.15 14.36
C TYR A 120 -2.92 -17.84 15.31
N ASN A 121 -1.67 -17.87 14.83
CA ASN A 121 -0.48 -17.71 15.66
C ASN A 121 -0.22 -16.24 16.08
N ALA A 122 -1.00 -15.75 17.05
CA ALA A 122 -0.90 -14.37 17.57
C ALA A 122 0.49 -14.04 18.14
N GLN A 123 1.20 -15.01 18.71
CA GLN A 123 2.56 -14.81 19.20
C GLN A 123 3.54 -14.46 18.10
N LEU A 124 3.48 -15.16 16.97
CA LEU A 124 4.30 -14.83 15.82
C LEU A 124 3.89 -13.45 15.28
N SER A 125 2.60 -13.13 15.27
CA SER A 125 2.13 -11.78 14.91
C SER A 125 2.77 -10.71 15.80
N ASP A 126 2.85 -10.90 17.12
CA ASP A 126 3.47 -9.94 18.05
C ASP A 126 4.95 -9.65 17.72
N ARG A 127 5.65 -10.60 17.09
CA ARG A 127 7.06 -10.47 16.65
C ARG A 127 7.25 -9.94 15.22
N ILE A 128 6.17 -9.83 14.44
CA ILE A 128 6.19 -9.23 13.10
C ILE A 128 5.91 -7.74 13.25
N SER A 129 6.70 -6.90 12.58
CA SER A 129 6.55 -5.44 12.66
C SER A 129 5.16 -4.94 12.22
N LEU A 130 4.59 -3.99 12.97
CA LEU A 130 3.36 -3.28 12.61
C LEU A 130 3.50 -2.52 11.27
N ASP A 131 4.72 -2.11 10.92
CA ASP A 131 5.06 -1.35 9.70
C ASP A 131 5.66 -2.23 8.58
N ARG A 132 5.48 -3.55 8.64
CA ARG A 132 6.05 -4.44 7.61
C ARG A 132 5.50 -4.11 6.22
N THR A 133 6.33 -4.34 5.20
CA THR A 133 5.87 -4.25 3.81
C THR A 133 5.26 -5.57 3.34
N ILE A 134 4.29 -5.47 2.43
CA ILE A 134 3.68 -6.61 1.75
C ILE A 134 3.88 -6.50 0.23
N PRO A 135 3.96 -7.62 -0.52
CA PRO A 135 4.05 -7.59 -1.96
C PRO A 135 2.79 -6.98 -2.59
N ASP A 136 2.97 -6.27 -3.71
CA ASP A 136 1.83 -5.85 -4.52
C ASP A 136 1.31 -7.04 -5.35
N TYR A 137 0.27 -7.69 -4.83
CA TYR A 137 -0.37 -8.83 -5.48
C TYR A 137 -1.21 -8.44 -6.70
N ARG A 138 -1.34 -7.15 -7.03
CA ARG A 138 -2.20 -6.70 -8.14
C ARG A 138 -1.67 -7.15 -9.50
N PRO A 139 -2.56 -7.51 -10.44
CA PRO A 139 -2.21 -7.79 -11.82
C PRO A 139 -1.45 -6.62 -12.45
N LYS A 140 -0.55 -6.90 -13.42
CA LYS A 140 0.25 -5.87 -14.09
C LYS A 140 -0.58 -4.71 -14.65
N LYS A 141 -1.76 -5.01 -15.22
CA LYS A 141 -2.69 -3.99 -15.73
C LYS A 141 -3.14 -3.03 -14.63
N CYS A 142 -3.60 -3.54 -13.48
CA CYS A 142 -4.01 -2.74 -12.34
C CYS A 142 -2.89 -1.85 -11.77
N ARG A 143 -1.64 -2.34 -11.80
CA ARG A 143 -0.46 -1.57 -11.36
C ARG A 143 -0.09 -0.42 -12.29
N GLN A 144 -0.43 -0.55 -13.57
CA GLN A 144 -0.15 0.46 -14.60
C GLN A 144 -1.30 1.44 -14.80
N MET A 145 -2.42 1.26 -14.10
CA MET A 145 -3.55 2.20 -14.16
C MET A 145 -3.18 3.52 -13.48
N THR A 146 -3.51 4.61 -14.15
CA THR A 146 -3.46 5.96 -13.59
C THR A 146 -4.83 6.35 -13.07
N TYR A 147 -4.86 7.01 -11.92
CA TYR A 147 -6.09 7.47 -11.29
C TYR A 147 -6.05 8.99 -11.20
N SER A 148 -7.22 9.62 -11.23
CA SER A 148 -7.33 11.06 -10.98
C SER A 148 -6.92 11.38 -9.54
N ASP A 149 -6.41 12.59 -9.30
CA ASP A 149 -6.06 13.05 -7.96
C ASP A 149 -7.26 13.63 -7.20
N ASP A 150 -8.31 14.01 -7.92
CA ASP A 150 -9.57 14.50 -7.38
C ASP A 150 -10.51 13.31 -7.09
N LEU A 151 -10.31 12.69 -5.92
CA LEU A 151 -11.09 11.55 -5.44
C LEU A 151 -11.74 11.92 -4.10
N PRO A 152 -12.93 11.37 -3.80
CA PRO A 152 -13.59 11.62 -2.53
C PRO A 152 -12.77 11.06 -1.36
N GLN A 153 -12.92 11.68 -0.19
CA GLN A 153 -12.32 11.16 1.03
C GLN A 153 -13.04 9.90 1.52
N ILE A 154 -12.33 9.04 2.25
CA ILE A 154 -12.85 7.79 2.81
C ILE A 154 -12.73 7.76 4.34
N SER A 155 -13.78 7.28 4.99
CA SER A 155 -13.76 6.82 6.39
C SER A 155 -13.60 5.30 6.38
N VAL A 156 -12.55 4.79 7.02
CA VAL A 156 -12.28 3.35 7.10
C VAL A 156 -12.81 2.83 8.43
N VAL A 157 -13.66 1.80 8.40
CA VAL A 157 -14.28 1.20 9.57
C VAL A 157 -13.74 -0.22 9.76
N PHE A 158 -13.10 -0.47 10.90
CA PHE A 158 -12.75 -1.80 11.38
C PHE A 158 -13.67 -2.18 12.52
N ILE A 159 -14.15 -3.42 12.51
CA ILE A 159 -14.98 -3.98 13.58
C ILE A 159 -14.24 -5.14 14.18
N PHE A 160 -14.20 -5.18 15.51
CA PHE A 160 -13.46 -6.21 16.21
C PHE A 160 -14.16 -6.63 17.50
N VAL A 161 -13.89 -7.87 17.87
CA VAL A 161 -14.21 -8.45 19.16
C VAL A 161 -13.09 -9.42 19.52
N ASN A 162 -12.41 -9.18 20.64
CA ASN A 162 -11.29 -10.00 21.10
C ASN A 162 -10.27 -10.32 19.98
N GLU A 163 -9.89 -9.31 19.19
CA GLU A 163 -8.85 -9.44 18.16
C GLU A 163 -7.46 -9.27 18.79
N ALA A 164 -6.43 -9.94 18.28
CA ALA A 164 -5.07 -9.76 18.80
C ALA A 164 -4.58 -8.31 18.58
N LEU A 165 -3.99 -7.70 19.62
CA LEU A 165 -3.57 -6.29 19.58
C LEU A 165 -2.59 -6.02 18.43
N SER A 166 -1.64 -6.92 18.19
CA SER A 166 -0.69 -6.82 17.07
C SER A 166 -1.35 -6.84 15.70
N VAL A 167 -2.47 -7.55 15.56
CA VAL A 167 -3.18 -7.71 14.29
C VAL A 167 -3.98 -6.46 13.96
N ILE A 168 -4.81 -5.98 14.89
CA ILE A 168 -5.61 -4.77 14.68
C ILE A 168 -4.73 -3.54 14.47
N LEU A 169 -3.64 -3.40 15.24
CA LEU A 169 -2.71 -2.29 15.05
C LEU A 169 -2.00 -2.37 13.70
N ARG A 170 -1.64 -3.56 13.21
CA ARG A 170 -1.05 -3.73 11.87
C ARG A 170 -2.03 -3.35 10.76
N SER A 171 -3.33 -3.64 10.92
CA SER A 171 -4.36 -3.15 10.02
C SER A 171 -4.46 -1.62 10.01
N VAL A 172 -4.40 -0.98 11.19
CA VAL A 172 -4.38 0.49 11.32
C VAL A 172 -3.12 1.09 10.68
N HIS A 173 -1.94 0.53 10.95
CA HIS A 173 -0.69 1.00 10.36
C HIS A 173 -0.72 0.87 8.84
N SER A 174 -1.10 -0.31 8.32
CA SER A 174 -1.12 -0.54 6.89
C SER A 174 -2.11 0.38 6.17
N VAL A 175 -3.28 0.66 6.73
CA VAL A 175 -4.23 1.59 6.11
C VAL A 175 -3.72 3.02 6.13
N VAL A 176 -3.13 3.49 7.24
CA VAL A 176 -2.59 4.85 7.33
C VAL A 176 -1.36 5.01 6.43
N ASN A 177 -0.43 4.07 6.44
CA ASN A 177 0.82 4.12 5.66
C ASN A 177 0.58 3.99 4.15
N HIS A 178 -0.45 3.24 3.72
CA HIS A 178 -0.70 2.98 2.30
C HIS A 178 -1.85 3.78 1.69
N THR A 179 -2.38 4.77 2.42
CA THR A 179 -3.43 5.67 1.93
C THR A 179 -2.92 7.11 1.91
N PRO A 180 -2.95 7.80 0.75
CA PRO A 180 -2.60 9.22 0.69
C PRO A 180 -3.42 10.04 1.69
N SER A 181 -2.75 10.92 2.46
CA SER A 181 -3.38 11.70 3.54
C SER A 181 -4.55 12.56 3.09
N GLN A 182 -4.55 13.02 1.83
CA GLN A 182 -5.67 13.75 1.24
C GLN A 182 -6.96 12.92 1.10
N LEU A 183 -6.83 11.58 1.00
CA LEU A 183 -7.95 10.66 0.82
C LEU A 183 -8.45 10.09 2.14
N LEU A 184 -7.57 9.80 3.10
CA LEU A 184 -7.96 9.21 4.37
C LEU A 184 -8.52 10.28 5.32
N LYS A 185 -9.84 10.31 5.52
CA LYS A 185 -10.47 11.26 6.44
C LYS A 185 -10.25 10.84 7.90
N GLU A 186 -10.55 9.58 8.18
CA GLU A 186 -10.55 9.00 9.52
C GLU A 186 -10.55 7.48 9.46
N VAL A 187 -10.10 6.86 10.54
CA VAL A 187 -10.20 5.43 10.81
C VAL A 187 -11.05 5.24 12.06
N ILE A 188 -12.04 4.37 11.99
CA ILE A 188 -13.01 4.13 13.05
C ILE A 188 -12.89 2.67 13.49
N LEU A 189 -12.45 2.47 14.72
CA LEU A 189 -12.35 1.17 15.36
C LEU A 189 -13.61 0.94 16.19
N VAL A 190 -14.48 0.03 15.76
CA VAL A 190 -15.70 -0.33 16.48
C VAL A 190 -15.43 -1.59 17.32
N ASP A 191 -15.32 -1.39 18.63
CA ASP A 191 -15.23 -2.45 19.62
C ASP A 191 -16.63 -2.99 19.92
N ASP A 192 -16.95 -4.19 19.43
CA ASP A 192 -18.20 -4.87 19.71
C ASP A 192 -18.16 -5.59 21.07
N ASN A 193 -17.85 -4.84 22.12
CA ASN A 193 -17.78 -5.29 23.51
C ASN A 193 -16.77 -6.45 23.74
N SER A 194 -15.51 -6.21 23.39
CA SER A 194 -14.38 -7.10 23.73
C SER A 194 -14.16 -7.19 25.24
N ASP A 195 -13.72 -8.35 25.72
CA ASP A 195 -13.34 -8.58 27.12
C ASP A 195 -11.82 -8.45 27.35
N ASN A 196 -11.02 -8.55 26.28
CA ASN A 196 -9.57 -8.42 26.34
C ASN A 196 -9.16 -7.01 26.84
N VAL A 197 -8.41 -6.99 27.94
CA VAL A 197 -7.92 -5.77 28.62
C VAL A 197 -6.96 -4.96 27.73
N GLU A 198 -6.17 -5.62 26.89
CA GLU A 198 -5.25 -4.97 25.95
C GLU A 198 -5.98 -4.10 24.92
N LEU A 199 -7.19 -4.51 24.53
CA LEU A 199 -8.04 -3.75 23.60
C LEU A 199 -8.77 -2.57 24.27
N LYS A 200 -8.59 -2.39 25.58
CA LYS A 200 -9.11 -1.26 26.34
C LYS A 200 -8.04 -0.17 26.43
N LEU A 201 -7.36 -0.10 27.58
CA LEU A 201 -6.46 1.00 27.92
C LEU A 201 -5.25 1.09 26.97
N ASN A 202 -4.64 -0.05 26.62
CA ASN A 202 -3.44 -0.05 25.78
C ASN A 202 -3.75 0.45 24.36
N LEU A 203 -4.83 -0.06 23.75
CA LEU A 203 -5.30 0.40 22.44
C LEU A 203 -5.65 1.91 22.46
N ASP A 204 -6.40 2.36 23.46
CA ASP A 204 -6.79 3.78 23.59
C ASP A 204 -5.56 4.70 23.68
N GLN A 205 -4.60 4.34 24.53
CA GLN A 205 -3.37 5.11 24.71
C GLN A 205 -2.49 5.09 23.47
N TYR A 206 -2.35 3.93 22.83
CA TYR A 206 -1.53 3.79 21.63
C TYR A 206 -2.08 4.67 20.50
N VAL A 207 -3.38 4.52 20.22
CA VAL A 207 -4.05 5.21 19.11
C VAL A 207 -4.10 6.71 19.34
N SER A 208 -4.42 7.17 20.56
CA SER A 208 -4.48 8.60 20.87
C SER A 208 -3.12 9.30 20.77
N LYS A 209 -2.03 8.61 21.12
CA LYS A 209 -0.66 9.16 21.01
C LYS A 209 -0.13 9.10 19.58
N ARG A 210 -0.36 8.00 18.86
CA ARG A 210 0.21 7.77 17.52
C ARG A 210 -0.57 8.46 16.41
N TYR A 211 -1.89 8.50 16.50
CA TYR A 211 -2.79 8.99 15.45
C TYR A 211 -3.81 10.01 15.98
N PRO A 212 -3.36 11.12 16.59
CA PRO A 212 -4.24 12.08 17.24
C PRO A 212 -5.27 12.65 16.25
N GLY A 213 -6.56 12.46 16.54
CA GLY A 213 -7.68 12.96 15.74
C GLY A 213 -7.97 12.18 14.45
N LEU A 214 -7.04 11.36 13.96
CA LEU A 214 -7.22 10.56 12.74
C LEU A 214 -7.94 9.24 13.03
N VAL A 215 -7.57 8.55 14.11
CA VAL A 215 -8.14 7.26 14.48
C VAL A 215 -9.04 7.44 15.72
N LYS A 216 -10.25 6.90 15.65
CA LYS A 216 -11.29 7.03 16.69
C LYS A 216 -11.76 5.64 17.10
N ILE A 217 -12.11 5.48 18.37
CA ILE A 217 -12.61 4.21 18.91
C ILE A 217 -14.06 4.42 19.35
N VAL A 218 -14.95 3.55 18.87
CA VAL A 218 -16.37 3.49 19.24
C VAL A 218 -16.58 2.19 20.01
N ARG A 219 -17.06 2.26 21.25
CA ARG A 219 -17.26 1.09 22.11
C ARG A 219 -18.75 0.82 22.32
N ASN A 220 -19.19 -0.39 21.99
CA ASN A 220 -20.54 -0.84 22.31
C ASN A 220 -20.62 -1.23 23.78
N GLY A 221 -21.75 -0.92 24.44
CA GLY A 221 -21.99 -1.28 25.84
C GLY A 221 -22.39 -2.75 26.05
N ARG A 222 -22.65 -3.49 24.98
CA ARG A 222 -22.95 -4.93 24.95
C ARG A 222 -22.56 -5.50 23.59
N ARG A 223 -22.47 -6.83 23.49
CA ARG A 223 -22.24 -7.54 22.22
C ARG A 223 -23.44 -7.34 21.30
N GLU A 224 -23.27 -6.55 20.24
CA GLU A 224 -24.32 -6.25 19.25
C GLU A 224 -24.22 -7.15 18.02
N GLY A 225 -23.04 -7.71 17.71
CA GLY A 225 -22.79 -8.51 16.51
C GLY A 225 -22.30 -7.67 15.33
N LEU A 226 -21.76 -8.35 14.30
CA LEU A 226 -21.02 -7.71 13.20
C LEU A 226 -21.84 -6.63 12.49
N ILE A 227 -23.13 -6.91 12.27
CA ILE A 227 -24.02 -6.06 11.48
C ILE A 227 -24.33 -4.76 12.21
N ARG A 228 -24.80 -4.85 13.45
CA ARG A 228 -25.08 -3.66 14.26
C ARG A 228 -23.81 -2.87 14.57
N ALA A 229 -22.67 -3.54 14.73
CA ALA A 229 -21.38 -2.87 14.82
C ALA A 229 -21.01 -2.10 13.52
N ARG A 230 -21.26 -2.66 12.33
CA ARG A 230 -21.14 -1.92 11.05
C ARG A 230 -22.03 -0.68 11.04
N LEU A 231 -23.26 -0.78 11.53
CA LEU A 231 -24.17 0.37 11.61
C LEU A 231 -23.64 1.46 12.57
N GLN A 232 -23.02 1.09 13.70
CA GLN A 232 -22.38 2.07 14.59
C GLN A 232 -21.18 2.75 13.93
N GLY A 233 -20.36 1.99 13.20
CA GLY A 233 -19.27 2.53 12.41
C GLY A 233 -19.74 3.50 11.33
N TRP A 234 -20.82 3.16 10.61
CA TRP A 234 -21.45 4.06 9.63
C TRP A 234 -21.95 5.36 10.27
N LYS A 235 -22.62 5.28 11.44
CA LYS A 235 -23.10 6.46 12.17
C LYS A 235 -21.97 7.39 12.61
N ALA A 236 -20.81 6.83 12.96
CA ALA A 236 -19.64 7.60 13.36
C ALA A 236 -18.86 8.19 12.18
N ALA A 237 -19.06 7.66 10.96
CA ALA A 237 -18.35 8.08 9.76
C ALA A 237 -18.86 9.43 9.21
N THR A 238 -17.91 10.27 8.82
CA THR A 238 -18.15 11.64 8.34
C THR A 238 -17.69 11.87 6.90
N ALA A 239 -16.90 10.97 6.31
CA ALA A 239 -16.48 11.10 4.91
C ALA A 239 -17.62 10.78 3.92
N PRO A 240 -17.52 11.26 2.66
CA PRO A 240 -18.46 10.90 1.60
C PRO A 240 -18.51 9.40 1.32
N VAL A 241 -17.36 8.71 1.39
CA VAL A 241 -17.27 7.25 1.15
C VAL A 241 -16.90 6.53 2.45
N VAL A 242 -17.51 5.37 2.69
CA VAL A 242 -17.21 4.51 3.85
C VAL A 242 -16.72 3.15 3.37
N GLY A 243 -15.59 2.69 3.91
CA GLY A 243 -15.06 1.36 3.66
C GLY A 243 -15.12 0.51 4.92
N PHE A 244 -15.82 -0.62 4.88
CA PHE A 244 -15.86 -1.61 5.95
C PHE A 244 -14.83 -2.70 5.66
N PHE A 245 -14.00 -3.01 6.65
CA PHE A 245 -12.97 -4.05 6.54
C PHE A 245 -12.88 -4.87 7.84
N ASP A 246 -12.45 -6.12 7.70
CA ASP A 246 -12.12 -6.95 8.85
C ASP A 246 -10.92 -6.35 9.61
N ALA A 247 -10.84 -6.57 10.92
CA ALA A 247 -9.76 -6.06 11.77
C ALA A 247 -8.40 -6.76 11.57
N HIS A 248 -8.33 -7.77 10.70
CA HIS A 248 -7.15 -8.60 10.44
C HIS A 248 -6.76 -8.60 8.95
N VAL A 249 -6.69 -7.42 8.35
CA VAL A 249 -6.30 -7.20 6.94
C VAL A 249 -5.06 -6.32 6.83
N GLU A 250 -4.31 -6.45 5.75
CA GLU A 250 -3.20 -5.54 5.43
C GLU A 250 -3.43 -4.89 4.08
N PHE A 251 -3.33 -3.57 4.02
CA PHE A 251 -3.58 -2.82 2.79
C PHE A 251 -2.35 -2.81 1.89
N SER A 252 -2.54 -2.98 0.59
CA SER A 252 -1.46 -2.83 -0.40
C SER A 252 -1.36 -1.39 -0.92
N THR A 253 -0.17 -0.96 -1.35
CA THR A 253 0.02 0.41 -1.84
C THR A 253 -0.89 0.74 -3.02
N GLY A 254 -1.61 1.87 -2.94
CA GLY A 254 -2.49 2.32 -4.02
C GLY A 254 -3.86 1.66 -4.05
N TRP A 255 -4.23 0.90 -3.02
CA TRP A 255 -5.58 0.35 -2.84
C TRP A 255 -6.65 1.45 -2.83
N GLY A 256 -6.41 2.56 -2.10
CA GLY A 256 -7.39 3.61 -1.88
C GLY A 256 -7.79 4.31 -3.18
N LYS A 257 -6.81 4.70 -4.01
CA LYS A 257 -7.07 5.30 -5.33
C LYS A 257 -7.91 4.35 -6.21
N SER A 258 -7.59 3.05 -6.20
CA SER A 258 -8.36 2.06 -6.96
C SER A 258 -9.79 1.89 -6.45
N GLY A 259 -10.02 1.95 -5.13
CA GLY A 259 -11.37 1.77 -4.56
C GLY A 259 -12.27 2.99 -4.70
N LEU A 260 -11.67 4.18 -4.73
CA LEU A 260 -12.42 5.44 -4.78
C LEU A 260 -12.72 5.91 -6.20
N THR A 261 -11.98 5.41 -7.20
CA THR A 261 -12.18 5.83 -8.61
C THR A 261 -13.59 5.54 -9.11
N SER A 262 -14.15 4.37 -8.78
CA SER A 262 -15.54 4.05 -9.12
C SER A 262 -16.55 5.04 -8.54
N HIS A 263 -16.36 5.46 -7.29
CA HIS A 263 -17.29 6.35 -6.58
C HIS A 263 -17.24 7.79 -7.10
N ARG A 264 -16.18 8.16 -7.81
CA ARG A 264 -16.14 9.40 -8.58
C ARG A 264 -17.05 9.32 -9.82
N GLU A 265 -17.11 8.14 -10.45
CA GLU A 265 -17.88 7.92 -11.69
C GLU A 265 -19.35 7.63 -11.41
N ASP A 266 -19.64 6.80 -10.41
CA ASP A 266 -20.99 6.37 -10.01
C ASP A 266 -21.05 6.18 -8.49
N VAL A 267 -21.79 7.06 -7.82
CA VAL A 267 -21.98 7.01 -6.35
C VAL A 267 -22.83 5.82 -5.90
N GLN A 268 -23.57 5.19 -6.80
CA GLN A 268 -24.39 4.01 -6.49
C GLN A 268 -23.59 2.70 -6.59
N GLU A 269 -22.30 2.79 -6.90
CA GLU A 269 -21.45 1.61 -7.04
C GLU A 269 -21.01 1.07 -5.67
N LEU A 270 -21.09 -0.25 -5.51
CA LEU A 270 -20.54 -0.97 -4.36
C LEU A 270 -19.26 -1.70 -4.79
N VAL A 271 -18.12 -1.32 -4.21
CA VAL A 271 -16.81 -1.88 -4.57
C VAL A 271 -16.38 -2.93 -3.56
N VAL A 272 -16.07 -4.14 -4.04
CA VAL A 272 -15.60 -5.25 -3.20
C VAL A 272 -14.11 -5.51 -3.48
N PRO A 273 -13.23 -5.49 -2.46
CA PRO A 273 -11.83 -5.86 -2.62
C PRO A 273 -11.67 -7.37 -2.82
N GLN A 274 -10.74 -7.77 -3.68
CA GLN A 274 -10.37 -9.17 -3.82
C GLN A 274 -9.54 -9.61 -2.61
N ARG A 275 -9.91 -10.74 -1.98
CA ARG A 275 -9.17 -11.32 -0.86
C ARG A 275 -8.11 -12.29 -1.38
N TYR A 276 -6.85 -12.05 -1.03
CA TYR A 276 -5.75 -12.94 -1.45
C TYR A 276 -5.45 -13.95 -0.33
N TRP A 277 -5.63 -15.23 -0.64
CA TRP A 277 -5.48 -16.34 0.32
C TRP A 277 -4.21 -17.18 0.10
N GLY A 278 -3.28 -16.71 -0.74
CA GLY A 278 -2.03 -17.40 -1.02
C GLY A 278 -2.05 -18.40 -2.18
N PRO A 279 -1.02 -19.28 -2.29
CA PRO A 279 -0.72 -20.04 -3.51
C PRO A 279 -1.63 -21.25 -3.70
N THR A 280 -2.34 -21.69 -2.67
CA THR A 280 -3.39 -22.74 -2.78
C THR A 280 -4.53 -22.31 -3.70
N GLN A 281 -4.83 -21.01 -3.80
CA GLN A 281 -5.70 -20.48 -4.86
C GLN A 281 -5.05 -20.49 -6.24
N ALA A 282 -3.72 -20.38 -6.36
CA ALA A 282 -3.04 -20.52 -7.65
C ALA A 282 -3.19 -21.96 -8.18
N VAL A 283 -3.04 -22.97 -7.32
CA VAL A 283 -3.24 -24.39 -7.69
C VAL A 283 -4.70 -24.70 -8.01
N LEU A 284 -5.68 -24.20 -7.22
CA LEU A 284 -7.10 -24.35 -7.53
C LEU A 284 -7.53 -23.57 -8.78
N SER A 285 -6.92 -22.42 -9.05
CA SER A 285 -7.13 -21.65 -10.29
C SER A 285 -6.50 -22.34 -11.51
N ALA A 286 -5.35 -23.01 -11.32
CA ALA A 286 -4.69 -23.82 -12.34
C ALA A 286 -5.43 -25.13 -12.61
N LEU A 287 -6.06 -25.77 -11.61
CA LEU A 287 -6.91 -26.95 -11.82
C LEU A 287 -8.26 -26.58 -12.46
N LYS A 288 -8.77 -25.37 -12.22
CA LYS A 288 -9.95 -24.82 -12.94
C LYS A 288 -9.63 -24.29 -14.35
N SER A 289 -8.36 -24.31 -14.78
CA SER A 289 -7.90 -23.82 -16.09
C SER A 289 -8.37 -24.65 -17.30
N ARG A 290 -9.13 -25.73 -17.07
CA ARG A 290 -9.78 -26.49 -18.16
C ARG A 290 -11.02 -25.79 -18.75
N VAL A 291 -11.47 -24.67 -18.16
CA VAL A 291 -12.47 -23.76 -18.73
C VAL A 291 -11.77 -22.50 -19.26
N ARG A 292 -11.02 -22.67 -20.36
CA ARG A 292 -10.32 -21.60 -21.08
C ARG A 292 -11.34 -20.69 -21.78
N GLY A 293 -11.76 -19.63 -21.11
CA GLY A 293 -12.61 -18.59 -21.71
C GLY A 293 -13.09 -17.49 -20.76
N GLN A 294 -13.19 -17.77 -19.46
CA GLN A 294 -13.74 -16.82 -18.47
C GLN A 294 -12.69 -16.13 -17.58
N LEU A 295 -11.50 -16.70 -17.40
CA LEU A 295 -10.54 -16.17 -16.41
C LEU A 295 -9.84 -14.86 -16.82
N THR A 296 -9.75 -14.56 -18.12
CA THR A 296 -9.26 -13.24 -18.59
C THR A 296 -10.25 -12.11 -18.29
N ARG A 297 -11.51 -12.44 -17.92
CA ARG A 297 -12.55 -11.49 -17.47
C ARG A 297 -12.60 -11.29 -15.96
N CYS A 298 -11.98 -12.16 -15.13
CA CYS A 298 -11.93 -11.97 -13.66
C CYS A 298 -10.94 -10.87 -13.20
N LEU A 299 -10.09 -10.38 -14.11
CA LEU A 299 -9.11 -9.32 -13.85
C LEU A 299 -9.63 -7.93 -14.26
N LEU A 300 -10.84 -7.90 -14.83
CA LEU A 300 -11.62 -6.69 -15.03
C LEU A 300 -12.68 -6.64 -13.94
N PRO A 301 -13.18 -5.44 -13.61
CA PRO A 301 -14.22 -5.33 -12.64
C PRO A 301 -15.46 -6.12 -13.06
N ALA A 302 -15.69 -7.24 -12.38
CA ALA A 302 -16.79 -8.15 -12.69
C ALA A 302 -17.98 -7.81 -11.80
N ARG A 303 -19.17 -7.98 -12.36
CA ARG A 303 -20.45 -7.72 -11.72
C ARG A 303 -20.97 -9.05 -11.13
N THR A 304 -21.07 -9.18 -9.81
CA THR A 304 -21.58 -10.41 -9.13
C THR A 304 -22.82 -10.16 -8.26
N PRO A 305 -23.93 -10.91 -8.42
CA PRO A 305 -25.19 -10.67 -7.70
C PRO A 305 -25.10 -10.97 -6.19
N ALA A 306 -24.05 -11.64 -5.75
CA ALA A 306 -23.73 -11.84 -4.34
C ALA A 306 -22.35 -11.23 -4.06
N MET A 307 -22.21 -10.56 -2.91
CA MET A 307 -20.91 -10.16 -2.42
C MET A 307 -20.23 -11.34 -1.73
N ILE A 308 -19.05 -11.71 -2.22
CA ILE A 308 -18.21 -12.72 -1.59
C ILE A 308 -17.20 -11.97 -0.71
N GLY A 309 -17.48 -11.90 0.59
CA GLY A 309 -16.57 -11.30 1.58
C GLY A 309 -17.26 -10.30 2.52
N CYS A 310 -16.54 -9.98 3.59
CA CYS A 310 -16.96 -9.09 4.67
C CYS A 310 -16.57 -7.62 4.43
N SER A 311 -15.70 -7.36 3.45
CA SER A 311 -15.19 -6.02 3.18
C SER A 311 -15.84 -5.41 1.95
N PHE A 312 -16.23 -4.14 2.02
CA PHE A 312 -16.79 -3.38 0.89
C PHE A 312 -16.63 -1.88 1.10
N VAL A 313 -16.63 -1.14 0.00
CA VAL A 313 -16.55 0.32 -0.03
C VAL A 313 -17.80 0.85 -0.74
N VAL A 314 -18.45 1.83 -0.13
CA VAL A 314 -19.74 2.38 -0.57
C VAL A 314 -19.83 3.88 -0.29
N ASP A 315 -20.56 4.62 -1.11
CA ASP A 315 -20.95 5.99 -0.78
C ASP A 315 -21.88 6.01 0.46
N ARG A 316 -21.62 6.95 1.37
CA ARG A 316 -22.27 7.00 2.69
C ARG A 316 -23.75 7.30 2.60
N GLU A 317 -24.15 8.22 1.71
CA GLU A 317 -25.54 8.65 1.54
C GLU A 317 -26.32 7.56 0.81
N TYR A 318 -25.75 7.04 -0.28
CA TYR A 318 -26.33 5.92 -1.01
C TYR A 318 -26.55 4.69 -0.12
N PHE A 319 -25.60 4.36 0.77
CA PHE A 319 -25.78 3.25 1.69
C PHE A 319 -26.98 3.45 2.64
N GLY A 320 -27.21 4.70 3.06
CA GLY A 320 -28.39 5.10 3.83
C GLY A 320 -29.68 4.97 3.01
N ASP A 321 -29.67 5.39 1.75
CA ASP A 321 -30.82 5.35 0.84
C ASP A 321 -31.28 3.93 0.54
N ILE A 322 -30.36 2.97 0.45
CA ILE A 322 -30.69 1.54 0.30
C ILE A 322 -31.06 0.86 1.62
N GLY A 323 -31.18 1.60 2.73
CA GLY A 323 -31.62 1.05 4.01
C GLY A 323 -30.55 0.29 4.80
N LEU A 324 -29.26 0.55 4.53
CA LEU A 324 -28.11 -0.01 5.26
C LEU A 324 -28.09 -1.56 5.26
N LEU A 325 -27.82 -2.17 6.42
CA LEU A 325 -27.95 -3.60 6.69
C LEU A 325 -29.16 -3.84 7.59
N ASP A 326 -29.79 -5.00 7.45
CA ASP A 326 -30.93 -5.38 8.30
C ASP A 326 -30.50 -5.51 9.78
N PRO A 327 -30.98 -4.64 10.69
CA PRO A 327 -30.61 -4.69 12.10
C PRO A 327 -31.17 -5.91 12.85
N GLY A 328 -32.14 -6.61 12.27
CA GLY A 328 -32.74 -7.84 12.80
C GLY A 328 -31.86 -9.07 12.63
N MET A 329 -30.81 -9.00 11.80
CA MET A 329 -29.82 -10.07 11.70
C MET A 329 -28.91 -10.12 12.94
N GLU A 330 -28.63 -11.33 13.42
CA GLU A 330 -27.86 -11.55 14.64
C GLU A 330 -26.48 -12.14 14.36
N VAL A 331 -25.49 -11.69 15.15
CA VAL A 331 -24.11 -12.21 15.23
C VAL A 331 -23.32 -12.12 13.91
N TYR A 332 -23.56 -13.02 12.96
CA TYR A 332 -22.80 -13.16 11.70
C TYR A 332 -23.55 -14.05 10.70
N GLY A 333 -23.49 -13.70 9.41
CA GLY A 333 -23.85 -14.59 8.30
C GLY A 333 -25.06 -14.11 7.50
N GLY A 334 -24.96 -14.24 6.17
CA GLY A 334 -26.03 -13.92 5.22
C GLY A 334 -26.15 -12.44 4.87
N GLU A 335 -25.51 -11.54 5.60
CA GLU A 335 -25.61 -10.10 5.39
C GLU A 335 -24.97 -9.65 4.06
N ASN A 336 -23.91 -10.34 3.65
CA ASN A 336 -23.24 -10.14 2.38
C ASN A 336 -24.08 -10.59 1.18
N ILE A 337 -24.89 -11.64 1.36
CA ILE A 337 -25.82 -12.15 0.36
C ILE A 337 -27.01 -11.19 0.24
N GLU A 338 -27.59 -10.82 1.38
CA GLU A 338 -28.72 -9.89 1.48
C GLU A 338 -28.38 -8.55 0.82
N LEU A 339 -27.27 -7.91 1.22
CA LEU A 339 -26.83 -6.65 0.65
C LEU A 339 -26.54 -6.76 -0.85
N GLY A 340 -25.93 -7.88 -1.30
CA GLY A 340 -25.70 -8.14 -2.73
C GLY A 340 -27.00 -8.25 -3.54
N MET A 341 -28.00 -8.94 -3.01
CA MET A 341 -29.33 -9.04 -3.60
C MET A 341 -30.03 -7.68 -3.62
N ARG A 342 -29.98 -6.93 -2.51
CA ARG A 342 -30.61 -5.62 -2.39
C ARG A 342 -30.09 -4.65 -3.44
N VAL A 343 -28.76 -4.50 -3.55
CA VAL A 343 -28.11 -3.64 -4.55
C VAL A 343 -28.49 -4.05 -5.98
N SER A 344 -28.56 -5.36 -6.24
CA SER A 344 -28.94 -5.88 -7.56
C SER A 344 -30.41 -5.61 -7.92
N VAL A 345 -31.29 -5.51 -6.92
CA VAL A 345 -32.73 -5.23 -7.13
C VAL A 345 -32.99 -3.73 -7.20
N THR A 346 -32.33 -2.91 -6.38
CA THR A 346 -32.59 -1.47 -6.28
C THR A 346 -32.03 -0.67 -7.47
N VAL A 347 -30.86 -1.04 -7.99
CA VAL A 347 -30.17 -0.29 -9.07
C VAL A 347 -30.39 -0.91 -10.47
N GLY A 348 -31.10 -2.03 -10.54
CA GLY A 348 -31.17 -2.88 -11.74
C GLY A 348 -29.91 -3.73 -11.90
N PRO A 349 -29.58 -4.25 -13.10
CA PRO A 349 -28.46 -5.19 -13.32
C PRO A 349 -27.07 -4.51 -13.27
N ARG A 350 -26.78 -3.77 -12.20
CA ARG A 350 -25.46 -3.25 -11.83
C ARG A 350 -24.98 -3.92 -10.54
N PRO A 351 -24.53 -5.18 -10.61
CA PRO A 351 -23.97 -5.83 -9.44
C PRO A 351 -22.71 -5.13 -8.90
N PRO A 352 -22.34 -5.42 -7.63
CA PRO A 352 -21.06 -5.05 -7.04
C PRO A 352 -19.87 -5.28 -7.99
N ARG A 353 -18.94 -4.32 -7.99
CA ARG A 353 -17.80 -4.29 -8.90
C ARG A 353 -16.53 -4.71 -8.15
N TRP A 354 -15.82 -5.70 -8.68
CA TRP A 354 -14.48 -6.04 -8.18
C TRP A 354 -13.48 -4.94 -8.55
N GLY A 355 -12.92 -4.24 -7.56
CA GLY A 355 -11.89 -3.24 -7.80
C GLY A 355 -10.52 -3.87 -8.08
N CYS A 356 -9.56 -3.06 -8.56
CA CYS A 356 -8.13 -3.40 -8.56
C CYS A 356 -7.53 -3.31 -7.14
N ILE A 357 -8.32 -3.73 -6.13
CA ILE A 357 -7.96 -3.76 -4.72
C ILE A 357 -7.73 -5.20 -4.33
N ILE A 358 -6.54 -5.49 -3.79
CA ILE A 358 -6.24 -6.80 -3.20
C ILE A 358 -5.83 -6.58 -1.75
N LEU A 359 -6.55 -7.25 -0.85
CA LEU A 359 -6.29 -7.25 0.59
C LEU A 359 -5.92 -8.66 1.04
N PRO A 360 -4.65 -8.87 1.43
CA PRO A 360 -4.29 -9.99 2.29
C PRO A 360 -5.06 -9.91 3.61
N ALA A 361 -5.54 -11.06 4.07
CA ALA A 361 -6.22 -11.19 5.34
C ALA A 361 -5.78 -12.47 6.03
N ILE A 362 -5.74 -12.43 7.36
CA ILE A 362 -5.53 -13.64 8.15
C ILE A 362 -6.79 -14.50 8.06
N VAL A 363 -6.62 -15.80 7.83
CA VAL A 363 -7.71 -16.79 7.89
C VAL A 363 -7.61 -17.48 9.24
N PRO A 364 -8.51 -17.20 10.18
CA PRO A 364 -8.58 -18.00 11.39
C PRO A 364 -8.99 -19.43 11.04
N SER A 365 -8.37 -20.42 11.69
CA SER A 365 -8.78 -21.84 11.61
C SER A 365 -10.14 -22.08 12.29
N CYS A 366 -10.50 -21.23 13.26
CA CYS A 366 -11.77 -21.23 14.00
C CYS A 366 -12.26 -19.78 14.16
N SER A 367 -13.55 -19.57 14.44
CA SER A 367 -14.06 -18.21 14.67
C SER A 367 -13.83 -17.77 16.13
N PRO A 368 -13.48 -16.51 16.42
CA PRO A 368 -13.49 -15.98 17.79
C PRO A 368 -14.87 -16.03 18.45
N SER A 369 -15.94 -16.14 17.65
CA SER A 369 -17.32 -16.34 18.12
C SER A 369 -17.66 -17.82 18.38
N PHE A 370 -16.80 -18.75 17.95
CA PHE A 370 -16.94 -20.21 18.10
C PHE A 370 -15.57 -20.84 18.44
N PRO A 371 -15.24 -21.02 19.73
CA PRO A 371 -13.93 -21.53 20.17
C PRO A 371 -13.58 -22.88 19.53
N CYS A 372 -12.29 -23.11 19.24
CA CYS A 372 -11.83 -24.34 18.59
C CYS A 372 -12.23 -25.63 19.35
N HIS A 373 -12.35 -25.57 20.69
CA HIS A 373 -12.81 -26.68 21.54
C HIS A 373 -14.24 -27.16 21.26
N SER A 374 -15.04 -26.41 20.50
CA SER A 374 -16.46 -26.69 20.24
C SER A 374 -16.70 -27.58 19.00
N LEU A 375 -15.66 -27.87 18.20
CA LEU A 375 -15.76 -28.60 16.94
C LEU A 375 -15.63 -30.12 17.19
N HIS A 376 -16.76 -30.83 17.26
CA HIS A 376 -16.80 -32.29 17.33
C HIS A 376 -16.36 -32.92 15.97
N PRO A 377 -15.65 -34.07 15.92
CA PRO A 377 -15.00 -34.60 14.71
C PRO A 377 -15.92 -35.12 13.59
N ARG A 378 -17.23 -34.88 13.65
CA ARG A 378 -18.21 -35.50 12.71
C ARG A 378 -19.10 -34.50 11.97
N GLY A 379 -18.81 -33.21 12.01
CA GLY A 379 -19.54 -32.20 11.25
C GLY A 379 -18.64 -31.53 10.22
N SER A 380 -18.68 -31.98 8.97
CA SER A 380 -17.97 -31.36 7.84
C SER A 380 -18.50 -29.96 7.55
N SER A 381 -18.00 -28.98 8.30
CA SER A 381 -18.14 -27.56 7.99
C SER A 381 -17.05 -27.13 7.01
N TRP A 382 -17.34 -26.12 6.18
CA TRP A 382 -16.38 -25.50 5.27
C TRP A 382 -15.06 -25.04 5.94
N PHE A 383 -15.08 -24.81 7.26
CA PHE A 383 -13.91 -24.45 8.07
C PHE A 383 -12.95 -25.63 8.31
N GLN A 384 -13.48 -26.86 8.41
CA GLN A 384 -12.69 -28.03 8.80
C GLN A 384 -11.77 -28.54 7.67
N MET A 385 -12.21 -28.45 6.40
CA MET A 385 -11.37 -28.82 5.26
C MET A 385 -10.13 -27.92 5.08
N HIS A 386 -10.16 -26.67 5.58
CA HIS A 386 -9.01 -25.79 5.55
C HIS A 386 -8.14 -25.92 6.81
N GLY A 387 -8.73 -26.24 7.97
CA GLY A 387 -8.03 -26.41 9.25
C GLY A 387 -7.10 -27.62 9.30
N ASP A 388 -7.50 -28.77 8.75
CA ASP A 388 -6.71 -30.02 8.77
C ASP A 388 -5.36 -29.90 8.02
N MET A 389 -5.21 -28.89 7.16
CA MET A 389 -3.95 -28.57 6.47
C MET A 389 -3.07 -27.57 7.25
N MET A 390 -3.61 -26.87 8.25
CA MET A 390 -2.92 -25.78 8.99
C MET A 390 -2.25 -26.26 10.28
N GLU A 391 -2.74 -27.34 10.90
CA GLU A 391 -2.32 -27.83 12.21
C GLU A 391 -0.87 -28.35 12.24
N SER A 392 -0.32 -28.80 11.10
CA SER A 392 0.99 -29.47 11.07
C SER A 392 2.23 -28.56 10.95
N SER A 393 2.11 -27.23 10.89
CA SER A 393 3.24 -26.37 10.48
C SER A 393 3.65 -25.20 11.38
N GLY A 394 2.88 -24.81 12.40
CA GLY A 394 3.25 -23.71 13.31
C GLY A 394 3.42 -22.32 12.65
N ARG A 395 2.97 -22.14 11.40
CA ARG A 395 3.14 -20.90 10.62
C ARG A 395 1.95 -19.96 10.83
N LEU A 396 2.21 -18.67 11.07
CA LEU A 396 1.18 -17.64 10.87
C LEU A 396 1.02 -17.45 9.36
N LEU A 397 -0.12 -17.86 8.83
CA LEU A 397 -0.46 -17.71 7.41
C LEU A 397 -0.81 -16.25 7.09
N VAL A 398 0.23 -15.43 6.90
CA VAL A 398 0.24 -14.44 5.83
C VAL A 398 1.14 -14.98 4.74
N VAL A 399 0.63 -16.02 4.07
CA VAL A 399 1.10 -16.60 2.81
C VAL A 399 2.62 -16.81 2.64
N SER A 400 3.07 -18.06 2.76
CA SER A 400 3.92 -18.73 1.76
C SER A 400 4.13 -20.20 2.14
N GLN A 401 3.67 -21.12 1.27
CA GLN A 401 4.35 -22.39 1.07
C GLN A 401 4.60 -22.51 -0.44
N GLY A 402 5.88 -22.41 -0.81
CA GLY A 402 6.37 -23.00 -2.05
C GLY A 402 6.84 -24.41 -1.76
N LEU A 403 6.36 -25.35 -2.57
CA LEU A 403 7.20 -26.24 -3.37
C LEU A 403 6.55 -26.36 -4.75
#